data_AF-A0A536FX49-F1
#
_entry.id   AF-A0A536FX49-F1
#
_cell.length_a   1.000
_cell.length_b   1.000
_cell.length_c   1.000
_cell.angle_alpha   90.00
_cell.angle_beta   90.00
_cell.angle_gamma   90.00
#
_symmetry.space_group_name_H-M   'P 1'
#
loop_
_entity.id
_entity.type
_entity.pdbx_description
1 polymer ?
#
loop_
_entity_poly.entity_id
_entity_poly.type
_entity_poly.pdbx_seq_one_letter_code
_entity_poly.pdbx_strand_id
1 'polypeptide(L)'
;MFTLVLPTLVLPAPALADCAAIELALAGVASDVRCVASPDLTTRNADTTPPDNSRPGLPPNAFTPRTDAQAVSADAPYRTPIDPDRTFPGLQITGAMIDDANARWVLRLPTNWNGRLVVGVPGGFRSEFMGDFIFSDLVIQLGYAYVSTNKGMLNFFFSAPAADPAA
;
A
#
# COMPACT_ATOMS: atom_id res chain seq x y z
N MET A 1 -34.37 22.22 -43.13
CA MET A 1 -33.10 22.29 -42.38
C MET A 1 -33.38 21.67 -41.02
N PHE A 2 -32.99 20.40 -40.80
CA PHE A 2 -33.28 19.66 -39.58
C PHE A 2 -32.05 19.74 -38.66
N THR A 3 -32.18 20.42 -37.53
CA THR A 3 -31.10 20.58 -36.56
C THR A 3 -31.04 19.32 -35.70
N LEU A 4 -30.01 18.51 -35.90
CA LEU A 4 -29.75 17.31 -35.10
C LEU A 4 -29.15 17.75 -33.75
N VAL A 5 -29.89 17.58 -32.65
CA VAL A 5 -29.37 17.81 -31.30
C VAL A 5 -28.82 16.48 -30.78
N LEU A 6 -27.48 16.35 -30.74
CA LEU A 6 -26.82 15.23 -30.06
C LEU A 6 -26.94 15.42 -28.55
N PRO A 7 -27.52 14.47 -27.79
CA PRO A 7 -27.46 14.53 -26.33
C PRO A 7 -26.03 14.20 -25.90
N THR A 8 -25.34 15.18 -25.31
CA THR A 8 -24.09 14.95 -24.60
C THR A 8 -24.40 14.23 -23.30
N LEU A 9 -24.15 12.92 -23.27
CA LEU A 9 -24.16 12.14 -22.04
C LEU A 9 -22.95 12.58 -21.19
N VAL A 10 -23.18 13.47 -20.23
CA VAL A 10 -22.16 13.84 -19.24
C VAL A 10 -22.09 12.68 -18.24
N LEU A 11 -21.17 11.75 -18.48
CA LEU A 11 -20.81 10.76 -17.47
C LEU A 11 -20.14 11.49 -16.31
N PRO A 12 -20.53 11.26 -15.04
CA PRO A 12 -19.82 11.82 -13.91
C PRO A 12 -18.38 11.33 -13.98
N ALA A 13 -17.43 12.25 -14.12
CA ALA A 13 -16.03 11.93 -13.88
C ALA A 13 -15.94 11.39 -12.45
N PRO A 14 -15.23 10.27 -12.20
CA PRO A 14 -14.94 9.89 -10.83
C PRO A 14 -14.33 11.10 -10.13
N ALA A 15 -14.95 11.57 -9.05
CA ALA A 15 -14.37 12.61 -8.24
C ALA A 15 -12.97 12.12 -7.84
N LEU A 16 -11.94 12.86 -8.26
CA LEU A 16 -10.58 12.57 -7.81
C LEU A 16 -10.60 12.63 -6.30
N ALA A 17 -10.32 11.50 -5.65
CA ALA A 17 -10.21 11.49 -4.21
C ALA A 17 -9.13 12.49 -3.81
N ASP A 18 -9.46 13.40 -2.89
CA ASP A 18 -8.49 14.29 -2.28
C ASP A 18 -8.18 13.82 -0.85
N CYS A 19 -7.01 14.20 -0.34
CA CYS A 19 -6.56 13.75 0.97
C CYS A 19 -7.48 14.21 2.10
N ALA A 20 -8.08 15.40 2.00
CA ALA A 20 -8.94 15.94 3.05
C ALA A 20 -10.24 15.12 3.18
N ALA A 21 -10.84 14.72 2.06
CA ALA A 21 -12.02 13.85 2.04
C ALA A 21 -11.71 12.45 2.58
N ILE A 22 -10.53 11.89 2.26
CA ILE A 22 -10.10 10.59 2.79
C ILE A 22 -9.87 10.66 4.30
N GLU A 23 -9.16 11.68 4.78
CA GLU A 23 -8.91 11.89 6.21
C GLU A 23 -10.23 12.06 6.98
N LEU A 24 -11.19 12.80 6.41
CA LEU A 24 -12.51 12.94 6.99
C LEU A 24 -13.29 11.62 7.00
N ALA A 25 -13.23 10.83 5.93
CA ALA A 25 -13.90 9.53 5.84
C ALA A 25 -13.34 8.49 6.83
N LEU A 26 -12.07 8.64 7.23
CA LEU A 26 -11.39 7.77 8.19
C LEU A 26 -11.45 8.30 9.62
N ALA A 27 -12.05 9.47 9.84
CA ALA A 27 -12.18 10.07 11.15
C ALA A 27 -12.97 9.14 12.08
N GLY A 28 -12.41 8.87 13.26
CA GLY A 28 -13.04 8.01 14.27
C GLY A 28 -12.89 6.51 14.02
N VAL A 29 -12.15 6.08 13.00
CA VAL A 29 -11.76 4.66 12.81
C VAL A 29 -10.24 4.49 12.61
N ALA A 30 -9.54 5.52 12.16
CA ALA A 30 -8.09 5.51 12.03
C ALA A 30 -7.44 6.70 12.76
N SER A 31 -6.17 6.50 13.15
CA SER A 31 -5.28 7.52 13.69
C SER A 31 -4.00 7.59 12.86
N ASP A 32 -3.20 8.65 13.09
CA ASP A 32 -1.93 8.87 12.37
C ASP A 32 -2.04 8.79 10.84
N VAL A 33 -3.20 9.19 10.28
CA VAL A 33 -3.44 9.11 8.85
C VAL A 33 -2.47 10.06 8.11
N ARG A 34 -1.78 9.53 7.12
CA ARG A 34 -0.90 10.28 6.22
C ARG A 34 -1.30 9.97 4.80
N CYS A 35 -1.81 10.97 4.09
CA CYS A 35 -2.13 10.88 2.67
C CYS A 35 -1.11 11.65 1.83
N VAL A 36 -0.48 10.96 0.89
CA VAL A 36 0.57 11.51 0.04
C VAL A 36 0.25 11.22 -1.42
N ALA A 37 0.26 12.26 -2.27
CA ALA A 37 0.18 12.08 -3.71
C ALA A 37 1.47 11.43 -4.23
N SER A 38 1.33 10.39 -5.03
CA SER A 38 2.44 9.68 -5.66
C SER A 38 2.31 9.77 -7.18
N PRO A 39 3.41 10.07 -7.90
CA PRO A 39 3.42 9.98 -9.37
C PRO A 39 3.36 8.54 -9.87
N ASP A 40 3.72 7.58 -9.03
CA ASP A 40 3.70 6.14 -9.33
C ASP A 40 3.49 5.35 -8.03
N LEU A 41 2.37 4.65 -7.90
CA LEU A 41 2.00 3.84 -6.74
C LEU A 41 2.64 2.44 -6.73
N THR A 42 3.46 2.11 -7.73
CA THR A 42 4.19 0.84 -7.78
C THR A 42 5.55 0.96 -7.08
N THR A 43 6.17 -0.18 -6.83
CA THR A 43 7.52 -0.27 -6.23
C THR A 43 8.64 0.30 -7.10
N ARG A 44 8.35 0.72 -8.35
CA ARG A 44 9.28 1.55 -9.14
C ARG A 44 9.60 2.86 -8.42
N ASN A 45 8.63 3.40 -7.67
CA ASN A 45 8.84 4.55 -6.82
C ASN A 45 9.27 4.11 -5.41
N ALA A 46 10.50 4.43 -5.02
CA ALA A 46 11.06 4.06 -3.72
C ALA A 46 10.34 4.68 -2.50
N ASP A 47 9.52 5.72 -2.72
CA ASP A 47 8.73 6.34 -1.67
C ASP A 47 7.47 5.53 -1.33
N THR A 48 7.07 4.58 -2.18
CA THR A 48 5.90 3.72 -1.92
C THR A 48 6.17 2.64 -0.89
N THR A 49 7.45 2.27 -0.69
CA THR A 49 7.91 1.29 0.31
C THR A 49 8.98 1.96 1.19
N PRO A 50 8.63 2.40 2.41
CA PRO A 50 9.54 3.12 3.30
C PRO A 50 10.82 2.33 3.60
N PRO A 51 11.95 2.99 3.88
CA PRO A 51 13.16 2.31 4.34
C PRO A 51 12.94 1.49 5.62
N ASP A 52 13.69 0.41 5.78
CA ASP A 52 13.69 -0.35 7.03
C ASP A 52 14.15 0.54 8.20
N ASN A 53 13.56 0.34 9.38
CA ASN A 53 13.81 1.13 10.58
C ASN A 53 13.51 2.63 10.46
N SER A 54 12.75 3.04 9.43
CA SER A 54 12.40 4.45 9.22
C SER A 54 11.32 4.99 10.17
N ARG A 55 10.63 4.13 10.94
CA ARG A 55 9.59 4.55 11.88
C ARG A 55 10.18 4.90 13.25
N PRO A 56 10.09 6.15 13.70
CA PRO A 56 10.61 6.56 15.00
C PRO A 56 9.91 5.84 16.16
N GLY A 57 10.64 5.61 17.25
CA GLY A 57 10.09 5.06 18.50
C GLY A 57 9.91 3.53 18.51
N LEU A 58 10.19 2.84 17.39
CA LEU A 58 10.20 1.39 17.36
C LEU A 58 11.60 0.81 17.61
N PRO A 59 11.71 -0.39 18.22
CA PRO A 59 12.99 -1.10 18.31
C PRO A 59 13.58 -1.39 16.92
N PRO A 60 14.91 -1.57 16.82
CA PRO A 60 15.52 -2.05 15.60
C PRO A 60 14.85 -3.33 15.10
N ASN A 61 14.63 -3.39 13.79
CA ASN A 61 13.99 -4.45 13.04
C ASN A 61 12.50 -4.69 13.33
N ALA A 62 11.84 -3.84 14.13
CA ALA A 62 10.39 -3.95 14.36
C ALA A 62 9.53 -3.47 13.16
N PHE A 63 10.14 -2.74 12.23
CA PHE A 63 9.52 -2.25 10.99
C PHE A 63 10.51 -2.35 9.84
N THR A 64 10.40 -3.39 9.02
CA THR A 64 11.30 -3.61 7.86
C THR A 64 10.54 -3.80 6.54
N PRO A 65 9.85 -2.77 6.01
CA PRO A 65 9.06 -2.87 4.78
C PRO A 65 9.78 -3.44 3.57
N ARG A 66 11.04 -3.04 3.34
CA ARG A 66 11.80 -3.45 2.15
C ARG A 66 12.30 -4.88 2.27
N THR A 67 12.73 -5.26 3.47
CA THR A 67 13.05 -6.67 3.76
C THR A 67 11.81 -7.55 3.65
N ASP A 68 10.67 -7.10 4.18
CA ASP A 68 9.42 -7.86 4.18
C ASP A 68 8.86 -8.08 2.78
N ALA A 69 8.92 -7.06 1.92
CA ALA A 69 8.50 -7.16 0.52
C ALA A 69 9.30 -8.23 -0.23
N GLN A 70 10.57 -8.44 0.12
CA GLN A 70 11.45 -9.43 -0.52
C GLN A 70 11.28 -10.84 0.04
N ALA A 71 10.92 -10.96 1.33
CA ALA A 71 11.03 -12.20 2.10
C ALA A 71 10.28 -13.42 1.54
N VAL A 72 9.23 -13.20 0.74
CA VAL A 72 8.41 -14.27 0.12
C VAL A 72 8.05 -13.98 -1.34
N SER A 73 8.66 -12.95 -1.92
CA SER A 73 8.47 -12.62 -3.33
C SER A 73 9.44 -13.40 -4.19
N ALA A 74 9.14 -13.56 -5.48
CA ALA A 74 10.15 -14.00 -6.43
C ALA A 74 11.33 -13.00 -6.46
N ASP A 75 12.55 -13.52 -6.62
CA ASP A 75 13.71 -12.68 -6.85
C ASP A 75 13.60 -11.97 -8.20
N ALA A 76 14.21 -10.79 -8.33
CA ALA A 76 14.37 -10.17 -9.63
C ALA A 76 15.24 -11.06 -10.54
N PRO A 77 14.94 -11.20 -11.84
CA PRO A 77 13.91 -10.49 -12.60
C PRO A 77 12.54 -11.19 -12.66
N TYR A 78 12.29 -12.23 -11.85
CA TYR A 78 11.10 -13.10 -11.95
C TYR A 78 9.83 -12.56 -11.27
N ARG A 79 9.85 -11.30 -10.82
CA ARG A 79 8.67 -10.60 -10.30
C ARG A 79 7.71 -10.26 -11.43
N THR A 80 6.45 -10.00 -11.10
CA THR A 80 5.51 -9.44 -12.08
C THR A 80 6.08 -8.13 -12.66
N PRO A 81 6.28 -8.05 -13.98
CA PRO A 81 6.81 -6.84 -14.60
C PRO A 81 5.88 -5.66 -14.39
N ILE A 82 6.46 -4.47 -14.18
CA ILE A 82 5.73 -3.20 -14.23
C ILE A 82 5.91 -2.63 -15.63
N ASP A 83 4.80 -2.31 -16.31
CA ASP A 83 4.79 -1.70 -17.64
C ASP A 83 5.74 -0.48 -17.71
N PRO A 84 6.85 -0.54 -18.49
CA PRO A 84 7.87 0.51 -18.52
C PRO A 84 7.37 1.82 -19.13
N ASP A 85 6.33 1.78 -19.95
CA ASP A 85 5.83 2.93 -20.70
C ASP A 85 4.65 3.64 -19.99
N ARG A 86 4.26 3.13 -18.82
CA ARG A 86 3.12 3.65 -18.05
C ARG A 86 3.54 4.07 -16.64
N THR A 87 2.88 5.12 -16.14
CA THR A 87 2.94 5.56 -14.75
C THR A 87 1.60 5.31 -14.05
N PHE A 88 1.66 5.19 -12.73
CA PHE A 88 0.50 4.80 -11.90
C PHE A 88 0.22 5.86 -10.84
N PRO A 89 -0.18 7.09 -11.23
CA PRO A 89 -0.39 8.16 -10.27
C PRO A 89 -1.58 7.84 -9.36
N GLY A 90 -1.55 8.41 -8.15
CA GLY A 90 -2.66 8.34 -7.21
C GLY A 90 -2.25 8.76 -5.81
N LEU A 91 -2.94 8.24 -4.81
CA LEU A 91 -2.71 8.53 -3.41
C LEU A 91 -2.18 7.28 -2.69
N GLN A 92 -1.08 7.44 -1.97
CA GLN A 92 -0.67 6.47 -0.95
C GLN A 92 -1.08 7.01 0.41
N ILE A 93 -1.92 6.25 1.10
CA ILE A 93 -2.43 6.59 2.42
C ILE A 93 -1.93 5.53 3.41
N THR A 94 -1.36 5.97 4.53
CA THR A 94 -1.03 5.09 5.64
C THR A 94 -1.77 5.55 6.89
N GLY A 95 -1.95 4.63 7.83
CA GLY A 95 -2.58 4.95 9.11
C GLY A 95 -2.43 3.82 10.12
N ALA A 96 -2.91 4.10 11.33
CA ALA A 96 -3.08 3.14 12.41
C ALA A 96 -4.57 2.93 12.73
N MET A 97 -4.90 1.80 13.35
CA MET A 97 -6.25 1.55 13.85
C MET A 97 -6.42 2.18 15.23
N ILE A 98 -7.61 2.71 15.52
CA ILE A 98 -7.87 3.32 16.84
C ILE A 98 -8.08 2.30 17.96
N ASP A 99 -8.48 1.08 17.62
CA ASP A 99 -8.79 -0.01 18.54
C ASP A 99 -7.61 -0.97 18.79
N ASP A 100 -6.54 -0.84 18.00
CA ASP A 100 -5.27 -1.55 18.20
C ASP A 100 -4.07 -0.64 17.88
N ALA A 101 -3.33 -0.26 18.92
CA ALA A 101 -2.17 0.62 18.83
C ALA A 101 -1.01 0.07 17.99
N ASN A 102 -0.95 -1.24 17.77
CA ASN A 102 0.06 -1.86 16.94
C ASN A 102 -0.40 -2.05 15.49
N ALA A 103 -1.71 -1.99 15.23
CA ALA A 103 -2.28 -2.24 13.92
C ALA A 103 -2.13 -1.02 13.03
N ARG A 104 -1.53 -1.25 11.88
CA ARG A 104 -1.22 -0.28 10.83
C ARG A 104 -1.64 -0.83 9.49
N TRP A 105 -1.82 0.08 8.55
CA TRP A 105 -2.24 -0.24 7.21
C TRP A 105 -1.67 0.75 6.19
N VAL A 106 -1.61 0.27 4.95
CA VAL A 106 -1.34 1.06 3.75
C VAL A 106 -2.49 0.85 2.76
N LEU A 107 -2.96 1.94 2.16
CA LEU A 107 -3.92 1.98 1.06
C LEU A 107 -3.27 2.72 -0.11
N ARG A 108 -3.31 2.11 -1.29
CA ARG A 108 -2.90 2.71 -2.55
C ARG A 108 -4.13 2.86 -3.43
N LEU A 109 -4.50 4.10 -3.74
CA LEU A 109 -5.67 4.47 -4.50
C LEU A 109 -5.24 5.14 -5.82
N PRO A 110 -5.31 4.42 -6.97
CA PRO A 110 -4.98 4.99 -8.26
C PRO A 110 -5.90 6.15 -8.66
N THR A 111 -5.36 7.15 -9.35
CA THR A 111 -6.13 8.25 -9.95
C THR A 111 -7.26 7.72 -10.84
N ASN A 112 -6.95 6.72 -11.67
CA ASN A 112 -7.91 6.06 -12.55
C ASN A 112 -8.44 4.76 -11.92
N TRP A 113 -8.99 4.88 -10.72
CA TRP A 113 -9.54 3.74 -9.98
C TRP A 113 -10.72 3.11 -10.72
N ASN A 114 -10.69 1.78 -10.91
CA ASN A 114 -11.73 1.00 -11.58
C ASN A 114 -12.92 0.65 -10.67
N GLY A 115 -12.98 1.19 -9.45
CA GLY A 115 -14.03 0.95 -8.46
C GLY A 115 -13.90 -0.36 -7.69
N ARG A 116 -12.78 -1.10 -7.82
CA ARG A 116 -12.55 -2.37 -7.13
C ARG A 116 -11.38 -2.28 -6.16
N LEU A 117 -11.53 -2.92 -5.00
CA LEU A 117 -10.53 -2.96 -3.94
C LEU A 117 -10.01 -4.39 -3.77
N VAL A 118 -8.70 -4.54 -3.64
CA VAL A 118 -8.04 -5.77 -3.21
C VAL A 118 -7.48 -5.56 -1.80
N VAL A 119 -7.82 -6.47 -0.90
CA VAL A 119 -7.31 -6.48 0.47
C VAL A 119 -6.27 -7.58 0.59
N GLY A 120 -5.01 -7.20 0.75
CA GLY A 120 -3.90 -8.09 1.05
C GLY A 120 -3.70 -8.24 2.55
N VAL A 121 -3.23 -9.42 2.97
CA VAL A 121 -2.82 -9.68 4.35
C VAL A 121 -1.44 -10.35 4.32
N PRO A 122 -0.39 -9.71 4.87
CA PRO A 122 0.94 -10.30 5.00
C PRO A 122 0.91 -11.59 5.82
N GLY A 123 1.57 -12.64 5.34
CA GLY A 123 1.85 -13.84 6.14
C GLY A 123 2.93 -13.62 7.21
N GLY A 124 2.73 -14.22 8.39
CA GLY A 124 3.67 -14.18 9.53
C GLY A 124 3.74 -12.81 10.21
N PHE A 125 4.90 -12.51 10.80
CA PHE A 125 5.20 -11.26 11.50
C PHE A 125 5.81 -10.22 10.56
N ARG A 126 5.14 -9.91 9.45
CA ARG A 126 5.61 -8.94 8.45
C ARG A 126 4.72 -7.72 8.40
N SER A 127 5.32 -6.60 8.03
CA SER A 127 4.66 -5.32 7.80
C SER A 127 3.64 -5.36 6.67
N GLU A 128 2.80 -4.32 6.63
CA GLU A 128 1.79 -4.03 5.62
C GLU A 128 2.33 -3.96 4.17
N PHE A 129 3.65 -3.88 3.99
CA PHE A 129 4.33 -3.77 2.69
C PHE A 129 4.79 -5.11 2.09
N MET A 130 4.62 -6.24 2.78
CA MET A 130 5.08 -7.55 2.28
C MET A 130 4.52 -7.92 0.89
N GLY A 131 3.26 -7.55 0.63
CA GLY A 131 2.58 -7.89 -0.63
C GLY A 131 2.99 -7.02 -1.82
N ASP A 132 3.94 -6.10 -1.66
CA ASP A 132 4.30 -5.10 -2.66
C ASP A 132 4.69 -5.76 -4.00
N PHE A 133 5.64 -6.69 -3.97
CA PHE A 133 6.11 -7.42 -5.16
C PHE A 133 5.22 -8.62 -5.57
N ILE A 134 4.22 -8.99 -4.78
CA ILE A 134 3.36 -10.16 -5.04
C ILE A 134 2.06 -9.73 -5.71
N PHE A 135 1.35 -8.76 -5.10
CA PHE A 135 0.02 -8.34 -5.55
C PHE A 135 -0.09 -6.85 -5.79
N SER A 136 0.52 -5.99 -4.96
CA SER A 136 0.29 -4.53 -5.05
C SER A 136 0.60 -4.00 -6.44
N ASP A 137 1.81 -4.28 -6.95
CA ASP A 137 2.23 -3.81 -8.27
C ASP A 137 1.32 -4.34 -9.39
N LEU A 138 0.88 -5.59 -9.30
CA LEU A 138 -0.03 -6.18 -10.29
C LEU A 138 -1.39 -5.48 -10.26
N VAL A 139 -2.01 -5.34 -9.10
CA VAL A 139 -3.40 -4.88 -9.02
C VAL A 139 -3.52 -3.37 -9.27
N ILE A 140 -2.50 -2.59 -8.91
CA ILE A 140 -2.39 -1.16 -9.27
C ILE A 140 -2.31 -1.01 -10.79
N GLN A 141 -1.55 -1.86 -11.47
CA GLN A 141 -1.50 -1.89 -12.94
C GLN A 141 -2.84 -2.22 -13.59
N LEU A 142 -3.71 -2.96 -12.89
CA LEU A 142 -5.05 -3.30 -13.35
C LEU A 142 -6.11 -2.24 -12.94
N GLY A 143 -5.69 -1.15 -12.29
CA GLY A 143 -6.56 -0.04 -11.87
C GLY A 143 -7.33 -0.30 -10.56
N TYR A 144 -6.99 -1.34 -9.81
CA TYR A 144 -7.60 -1.61 -8.50
C TYR A 144 -6.96 -0.74 -7.44
N ALA A 145 -7.72 -0.41 -6.40
CA ALA A 145 -7.14 0.03 -5.14
C ALA A 145 -6.57 -1.19 -4.40
N TYR A 146 -5.47 -1.01 -3.68
CA TYR A 146 -4.84 -2.05 -2.88
C TYR A 146 -4.72 -1.60 -1.44
N VAL A 147 -5.16 -2.42 -0.48
CA VAL A 147 -4.96 -2.16 0.96
C VAL A 147 -4.33 -3.36 1.62
N SER A 148 -3.46 -3.13 2.60
CA SER A 148 -2.79 -4.17 3.37
C SER A 148 -2.54 -3.71 4.80
N THR A 149 -2.47 -4.65 5.74
CA THR A 149 -2.29 -4.37 7.18
C THR A 149 -1.21 -5.24 7.81
N ASN A 150 -0.49 -4.74 8.82
CA ASN A 150 0.41 -5.56 9.63
C ASN A 150 -0.31 -6.43 10.68
N LYS A 151 -1.66 -6.41 10.72
CA LYS A 151 -2.51 -7.19 11.64
C LYS A 151 -2.21 -6.97 13.13
N GLY A 152 -1.71 -5.80 13.51
CA GLY A 152 -1.32 -5.56 14.91
C GLY A 152 0.04 -6.13 15.31
N MET A 153 0.83 -6.64 14.35
CA MET A 153 2.10 -7.31 14.64
C MET A 153 3.30 -6.45 14.24
N LEU A 154 4.31 -6.40 15.11
CA LEU A 154 5.65 -5.94 14.75
C LEU A 154 6.45 -7.09 14.15
N ASN A 155 7.54 -6.74 13.48
CA ASN A 155 8.42 -7.75 12.92
C ASN A 155 9.11 -8.56 14.01
N PHE A 156 9.35 -9.83 13.71
CA PHE A 156 10.01 -10.76 14.62
C PHE A 156 11.49 -10.37 14.78
N PHE A 157 11.96 -10.28 16.02
CA PHE A 157 13.37 -10.10 16.35
C PHE A 157 13.77 -11.09 17.44
N PHE A 158 15.02 -11.57 17.37
CA PHE A 158 15.60 -12.38 18.43
C PHE A 158 16.13 -11.45 19.53
N SER A 159 15.73 -11.68 20.78
CA SER A 159 16.24 -10.94 21.94
C SER A 159 17.62 -11.43 22.41
N ALA A 160 18.01 -12.65 22.05
CA ALA A 160 19.36 -13.21 22.21
C ALA A 160 19.52 -14.40 21.24
N PRO A 161 20.73 -14.70 20.74
CA PRO A 161 20.97 -15.96 20.05
C PRO A 161 20.70 -17.10 21.04
N ALA A 162 19.70 -17.93 20.75
CA ALA A 162 19.63 -19.24 21.37
C ALA A 162 20.76 -20.07 20.76
N ALA A 163 21.76 -20.44 21.56
CA ALA A 163 22.69 -21.47 21.15
C ALA A 163 21.89 -22.78 21.10
N ASP A 164 21.68 -23.33 19.92
CA ASP A 164 21.31 -24.73 19.79
C ASP A 164 22.57 -25.55 20.09
N PRO A 165 22.63 -26.29 21.21
CA PRO A 165 23.79 -27.11 21.54
C PRO A 165 24.01 -28.26 20.54
N ALA A 166 23.03 -28.51 19.67
CA ALA A 166 23.03 -29.57 18.66
C ALA A 166 23.17 -29.06 17.21
N ALA A 167 23.30 -27.74 16.98
CA ALA A 167 23.54 -27.16 15.65
C ALA A 167 25.01 -27.20 15.23
#